data_AF-A0A934L6Q3-F1
#
_entry.id   AF-A0A934L6Q3-F1
#
_cell.length_a   1.000
_cell.length_b   1.000
_cell.length_c   1.000
_cell.angle_alpha   90.00
_cell.angle_beta   90.00
_cell.angle_gamma   90.00
#
_symmetry.space_group_name_H-M   'P 1'
#
loop_
_entity.id
_entity.type
_entity.pdbx_description
1 polymer ?
#
loop_
_entity_poly.entity_id
_entity_poly.type
_entity_poly.pdbx_seq_one_letter_code
_entity_poly.pdbx_strand_id
1 'polypeptide(L)' 'MLDTETMEALGELKTMAAKNGLDIDVDRMLKDMGYANRILTEMSNTLDQKQGLIVLYVMKQLCLYDASEGMSEG' A
#
# COMPACT_ATOMS: atom_id res chain seq x y z
N MET A 1 -14.65 3.22 9.68
CA MET A 1 -14.11 4.53 9.26
C MET A 1 -12.61 4.42 9.42
N LEU A 2 -11.82 4.79 8.41
CA LEU A 2 -10.36 4.77 8.53
C LEU A 2 -9.94 5.82 9.56
N ASP A 3 -8.92 5.52 10.36
CA ASP A 3 -8.32 6.52 11.24
C ASP A 3 -7.59 7.61 10.42
N THR A 4 -7.33 8.74 11.07
CA THR A 4 -6.68 9.90 10.44
C THR A 4 -5.31 9.53 9.87
N GLU A 5 -4.52 8.73 10.58
CA GLU A 5 -3.19 8.31 10.15
C GLU A 5 -3.25 7.50 8.84
N THR A 6 -4.23 6.62 8.71
CA THR A 6 -4.46 5.82 7.51
C THR A 6 -4.88 6.69 6.33
N MET A 7 -5.73 7.71 6.57
CA MET A 7 -6.11 8.66 5.52
C MET A 7 -4.92 9.52 5.07
N GLU A 8 -4.07 9.97 6.00
CA GLU A 8 -2.84 10.71 5.70
C GLU A 8 -1.87 9.86 4.88
N ALA A 9 -1.65 8.60 5.29
CA ALA A 9 -0.79 7.65 4.57
C ALA A 9 -1.30 7.37 3.15
N LEU A 10 -2.62 7.25 2.93
CA LEU A 10 -3.21 7.10 1.60
C LEU A 10 -3.02 8.35 0.74
N GLY A 11 -3.09 9.55 1.32
CA GLY A 11 -2.79 10.81 0.64
C GLY A 11 -1.33 10.93 0.23
N GLU A 12 -0.42 10.51 1.11
CA GLU A 12 1.01 10.47 0.81
C GLU A 12 1.33 9.41 -0.26
N LEU A 13 0.73 8.22 -0.16
CA LEU A 13 0.82 7.16 -1.16
C LEU A 13 0.40 7.68 -2.54
N LYS A 14 -0.72 8.39 -2.64
CA LYS A 14 -1.19 9.00 -3.90
C LYS A 14 -0.20 10.02 -4.45
N THR A 15 0.37 10.85 -3.59
CA THR A 15 1.37 11.84 -3.98
C THR A 15 2.65 11.18 -4.50
N MET A 16 3.11 10.11 -3.84
CA MET A 16 4.28 9.34 -4.26
C MET A 16 4.03 8.62 -5.58
N ALA A 17 2.87 7.98 -5.73
CA ALA A 17 2.48 7.31 -6.97
C ALA A 17 2.52 8.30 -8.15
N ALA A 18 1.90 9.47 -8.00
CA ALA A 18 1.88 10.50 -9.04
C ALA A 18 3.29 10.99 -9.43
N LYS A 19 4.20 11.14 -8.45
CA LYS A 19 5.62 11.50 -8.71
C LYS A 19 6.37 10.44 -9.52
N ASN A 20 5.95 9.18 -9.44
CA ASN A 20 6.52 8.06 -10.18
C ASN A 20 5.72 7.73 -11.45
N GLY A 21 4.75 8.56 -11.85
CA GLY A 21 3.95 8.37 -13.05
C GLY A 21 2.84 7.33 -12.92
N LEU A 22 2.52 6.90 -11.70
CA LEU A 22 1.40 6.00 -11.40
C LEU A 22 0.16 6.81 -11.02
N ASP A 23 -0.98 6.46 -11.61
CA ASP A 23 -2.29 7.00 -11.21
C ASP A 23 -3.00 5.98 -10.32
N ILE A 24 -3.29 6.40 -9.08
CA ILE A 24 -3.94 5.53 -8.09
C ILE A 24 -5.29 6.09 -7.66
N ASP A 25 -6.27 5.20 -7.64
CA ASP A 25 -7.61 5.49 -7.14
C ASP A 25 -7.77 4.91 -5.74
N VAL A 26 -7.63 5.78 -4.72
CA VAL A 26 -7.76 5.40 -3.31
C VAL A 26 -9.15 4.84 -2.99
N ASP A 27 -10.21 5.41 -3.57
CA ASP A 27 -11.58 4.91 -3.34
C ASP A 27 -11.75 3.50 -3.89
N ARG A 28 -11.10 3.21 -5.02
CA ARG A 28 -11.04 1.85 -5.57
C ARG A 28 -10.19 0.92 -4.71
N MET A 29 -9.03 1.37 -4.21
CA MET A 29 -8.20 0.55 -3.32
C MET A 29 -8.97 0.06 -2.10
N LEU A 30 -9.83 0.91 -1.52
CA LEU A 30 -10.63 0.54 -0.35
C LEU A 30 -11.78 -0.44 -0.65
N LYS A 31 -12.17 -0.59 -1.92
CA LYS A 31 -13.29 -1.43 -2.37
C LYS A 31 -12.84 -2.69 -3.09
N ASP A 32 -11.66 -2.67 -3.70
CA ASP A 32 -11.09 -3.73 -4.53
C ASP A 32 -9.70 -4.08 -4.02
N MET A 33 -9.64 -5.12 -3.18
CA MET A 33 -8.40 -5.60 -2.57
C MET A 33 -7.40 -6.12 -3.61
N GLY A 34 -7.87 -6.62 -4.76
CA GLY A 34 -6.99 -7.05 -5.85
C GLY A 34 -6.30 -5.86 -6.52
N TYR A 35 -7.03 -4.77 -6.74
CA TYR A 35 -6.46 -3.52 -7.23
C TYR A 35 -5.46 -2.93 -6.22
N ALA A 36 -5.83 -2.87 -4.94
CA ALA A 36 -4.95 -2.37 -3.89
C ALA A 36 -3.65 -3.19 -3.79
N ASN A 37 -3.74 -4.51 -3.79
CA ASN A 37 -2.57 -5.39 -3.72
C ASN A 37 -1.63 -5.16 -4.91
N ARG A 38 -2.17 -5.13 -6.13
CA ARG A 38 -1.36 -4.91 -7.35
C ARG A 38 -0.61 -3.58 -7.29
N ILE A 39 -1.30 -2.49 -6.97
CA ILE A 39 -0.69 -1.15 -6.91
C ILE A 39 0.38 -1.09 -5.83
N LEU A 40 0.09 -1.61 -4.62
CA LEU A 40 1.04 -1.57 -3.51
C LEU A 40 2.28 -2.43 -3.78
N THR A 41 2.14 -3.60 -4.42
CA THR A 41 3.29 -4.42 -4.86
C THR A 41 4.10 -3.73 -5.96
N GLU A 42 3.44 -3.06 -6.92
CA GLU A 42 4.14 -2.31 -7.97
C GLU A 42 4.93 -1.12 -7.39
N MET A 43 4.33 -0.43 -6.41
CA MET A 43 4.97 0.65 -5.67
C MET A 43 6.12 0.14 -4.78
N SER A 44 5.97 -1.00 -4.10
CA SER A 44 7.06 -1.54 -3.25
C SER A 44 8.32 -1.89 -4.03
N ASN A 45 8.19 -2.23 -5.32
CA ASN A 45 9.31 -2.57 -6.19
C ASN A 45 10.00 -1.36 -6.82
N THR A 46 9.37 -0.19 -6.80
CA THR A 46 9.83 1.01 -7.50
C THR A 46 10.32 2.11 -6.56
N LEU A 47 9.89 2.08 -5.30
CA LEU A 47 10.12 3.14 -4.32
C LEU A 47 11.38 2.90 -3.46
N ASP A 48 11.97 4.00 -2.97
CA ASP A 48 13.10 3.94 -2.06
C ASP A 48 12.72 3.40 -0.65
N GLN A 49 13.72 3.12 0.17
CA GLN A 49 13.54 2.49 1.48
C GLN A 49 12.63 3.29 2.44
N LYS A 50 12.56 4.63 2.30
CA LYS A 50 11.66 5.47 3.12
C LYS A 50 10.24 5.43 2.59
N GLN A 51 10.08 5.51 1.27
CA GLN A 51 8.78 5.46 0.60
C GLN A 51 8.12 4.07 0.74
N GLY A 52 8.93 3.00 0.79
CA GLY A 52 8.46 1.64 1.05
C GLY A 52 7.78 1.45 2.40
N LEU A 53 8.13 2.25 3.42
CA LEU A 53 7.48 2.16 4.75
C LEU A 53 6.01 2.59 4.71
N ILE A 54 5.67 3.60 3.90
CA ILE A 54 4.29 4.06 3.74
C ILE A 54 3.47 3.00 2.99
N VAL A 55 4.06 2.39 1.96
CA VAL A 55 3.42 1.26 1.24
C VAL A 55 3.13 0.11 2.21
N LEU A 56 4.12 -0.31 3.01
CA LEU A 56 3.97 -1.37 4.00
C LEU A 56 2.91 -1.04 5.06
N TYR A 57 2.90 0.21 5.53
CA TYR A 57 1.89 0.69 6.47
C TYR A 57 0.49 0.57 5.86
N VAL A 58 0.28 1.05 4.63
CA VAL A 58 -1.02 0.94 3.94
C VAL A 58 -1.39 -0.52 3.68
N MET A 59 -0.46 -1.38 3.25
CA MET A 59 -0.71 -2.82 3.08
C MET A 59 -1.19 -3.47 4.38
N LYS A 60 -0.59 -3.10 5.52
CA LYS A 60 -1.00 -3.60 6.83
C LYS A 60 -2.41 -3.12 7.20
N GLN A 61 -2.74 -1.84 6.98
CA GLN A 61 -4.07 -1.29 7.28
C GLN A 61 -5.17 -1.90 6.40
N LEU A 62 -4.83 -2.30 5.18
CA LEU A 62 -5.75 -2.97 4.26
C LEU A 62 -5.77 -4.50 4.42
N CYS A 63 -5.06 -5.05 5.42
CA CYS A 63 -4.91 -6.49 5.61
C CYS A 63 -4.38 -7.24 4.37
N LEU A 64 -3.57 -6.56 3.55
CA LEU A 64 -2.91 -7.10 2.36
C LEU A 64 -1.50 -7.61 2.66
N TYR A 65 -0.98 -7.28 3.85
CA TYR A 65 0.26 -7.83 4.35
C TYR A 65 -0.03 -9.19 4.99
N ASP A 66 0.11 -10.26 4.20
CA ASP A 66 0.10 -11.60 4.75
C ASP A 66 1.45 -11.83 5.43
N ALA A 67 1.46 -11.91 6.76
CA ALA A 67 2.67 -12.28 7.52
C ALA A 67 3.00 -13.79 7.36
N SER A 68 2.46 -14.45 6.33
CA SER A 68 2.66 -15.87 6.06
C SER A 68 4.02 -16.21 5.43
N GLU A 69 4.85 -15.23 5.05
CA GLU A 69 6.28 -15.46 4.72
C GLU A 69 7.16 -15.69 5.97
N GLY A 70 6.59 -16.19 7.07
CA GLY A 70 7.30 -16.53 8.31
C GLY A 70 6.93 -17.88 8.94
N MET A 71 6.06 -18.69 8.32
CA MET A 71 5.76 -20.04 8.78
C MET A 71 5.82 -21.03 7.62
N SER A 72 7.04 -21.29 7.13
CA SER A 72 7.34 -22.62 6.63
C SER A 72 7.39 -23.53 7.87
N GLU A 73 6.25 -24.10 8.26
CA GLU A 73 6.22 -25.25 9.15
C GLU A 73 7.00 -26.38 8.47
N GLY A 74 8.20 -26.65 8.99
CA GLY A 74 8.99 -27.84 8.68
C GLY A 74 8.89 -28.85 9.81
#